data_AF-A0A7K3L424-F1
#
_entry.id   AF-A0A7K3L424-F1
#
_cell.length_a   1.000
_cell.length_b   1.000
_cell.length_c   1.000
_cell.angle_alpha   90.00
_cell.angle_beta   90.00
_cell.angle_gamma   90.00
#
_symmetry.space_group_name_H-M   'P 1'
#
loop_
_entity.id
_entity.type
_entity.pdbx_description
1 polymer ?
#
loop_
_entity_poly.entity_id
_entity_poly.type
_entity_poly.pdbx_seq_one_letter_code
_entity_poly.pdbx_strand_id
1 'polypeptide(L)'
;MQQGKGVIMEPDELLALEASAKLYQTIPDYLLEKKKKSSLELALLELIDALDVVEYRRSKESFLQSIQYEIPYHRKRMVLKIVEKYGLTTQEGHVLRYLANGRDVPYIADKLVVSTNTVKTHKYSIYRKLGIHSSQQLEELLSRKDLV
;
A
#
# COMPACT_ATOMS: atom_id res chain seq x y z
N MET A 1 -29.83 -26.47 19.18
CA MET A 1 -29.46 -25.51 18.13
C MET A 1 -28.26 -24.71 18.63
N GLN A 2 -27.06 -24.98 18.13
CA GLN A 2 -25.87 -24.21 18.49
C GLN A 2 -25.92 -22.89 17.73
N GLN A 3 -26.01 -21.77 18.46
CA GLN A 3 -25.81 -20.45 17.88
C GLN A 3 -24.36 -20.38 17.39
N GLY A 4 -24.18 -20.18 16.08
CA GLY A 4 -22.86 -20.04 15.48
C GLY A 4 -22.14 -18.87 16.14
N LYS A 5 -20.99 -19.16 16.77
CA LYS A 5 -20.02 -18.13 17.14
C LYS A 5 -19.64 -17.41 15.85
N GLY A 6 -20.21 -16.24 15.60
CA GLY A 6 -19.71 -15.35 14.56
C GLY A 6 -18.24 -15.15 14.84
N VAL A 7 -17.38 -15.59 13.92
CA VAL A 7 -15.95 -15.32 14.01
C VAL A 7 -15.83 -13.81 13.95
N ILE A 8 -15.52 -13.19 15.09
CA ILE A 8 -15.17 -11.77 15.14
C ILE A 8 -13.82 -11.68 14.44
N MET A 9 -13.87 -11.22 13.20
CA MET A 9 -12.71 -11.05 12.35
C MET A 9 -12.06 -9.71 12.66
N GLU A 10 -10.74 -9.70 12.78
CA GLU A 10 -10.03 -8.45 13.00
C GLU A 10 -10.14 -7.56 11.74
N PRO A 11 -10.14 -6.22 11.88
CA PRO A 11 -10.32 -5.32 10.73
C PRO A 11 -9.28 -5.53 9.61
N ASP A 12 -8.05 -5.93 9.95
CA ASP A 12 -6.99 -6.23 8.99
C ASP A 12 -7.20 -7.54 8.23
N GLU A 13 -7.76 -8.55 8.90
CA GLU A 13 -8.16 -9.82 8.28
C GLU A 13 -9.32 -9.61 7.29
N LEU A 14 -10.28 -8.74 7.63
CA LEU A 14 -11.36 -8.35 6.72
C LEU A 14 -10.82 -7.67 5.46
N LEU A 15 -9.87 -6.74 5.62
CA LEU A 15 -9.22 -6.08 4.49
C LEU A 15 -8.49 -7.08 3.57
N ALA A 16 -7.84 -8.10 4.14
CA ALA A 16 -7.18 -9.14 3.35
C ALA A 16 -8.18 -9.97 2.53
N LEU A 17 -9.35 -10.26 3.09
CA LEU A 17 -10.42 -10.95 2.38
C LEU A 17 -11.04 -10.09 1.29
N GLU A 18 -11.30 -8.81 1.55
CA GLU A 18 -11.80 -7.87 0.55
C GLU A 18 -10.81 -7.74 -0.63
N ALA A 19 -9.52 -7.58 -0.34
CA ALA A 19 -8.48 -7.53 -1.35
C ALA A 19 -8.36 -8.85 -2.15
N SER A 20 -8.49 -10.00 -1.47
CA SER A 20 -8.52 -11.31 -2.10
C SER A 20 -9.71 -11.45 -3.05
N ALA A 21 -10.91 -11.02 -2.63
CA ALA A 21 -12.12 -11.06 -3.44
C ALA A 21 -11.99 -10.15 -4.68
N LYS A 22 -11.42 -8.96 -4.51
CA LYS A 22 -11.15 -8.03 -5.62
C LYS A 22 -10.13 -8.60 -6.61
N LEU A 23 -9.07 -9.23 -6.12
CA LEU A 23 -8.10 -9.92 -6.97
C LEU A 23 -8.77 -11.06 -7.76
N TYR A 24 -9.58 -11.88 -7.10
CA TYR A 24 -10.32 -12.97 -7.73
C TYR A 24 -11.22 -12.48 -8.87
N GLN A 25 -11.92 -11.35 -8.68
CA GLN A 25 -12.73 -10.74 -9.74
C GLN A 25 -11.89 -10.10 -10.85
N THR A 26 -10.71 -9.56 -10.52
CA THR A 26 -9.86 -8.84 -11.49
C THR A 26 -9.11 -9.80 -12.43
N ILE A 27 -8.78 -11.01 -11.98
CA ILE A 27 -8.05 -12.00 -12.79
C ILE A 27 -8.81 -12.35 -14.08
N PRO A 28 -10.09 -12.79 -14.06
CA PRO A 28 -10.85 -13.06 -15.28
C PRO A 28 -10.95 -11.85 -16.21
N ASP A 29 -11.19 -10.66 -15.66
CA ASP A 29 -11.27 -9.43 -16.45
C ASP A 29 -9.95 -9.12 -17.17
N TYR A 30 -8.81 -9.36 -16.52
CA TYR A 30 -7.51 -9.18 -17.14
C TYR A 30 -7.25 -10.24 -18.23
N LEU A 31 -7.55 -11.52 -17.95
CA LEU A 31 -7.36 -12.61 -18.91
C LEU A 31 -8.25 -12.48 -20.15
N LEU A 32 -9.43 -11.88 -19.99
CA LEU A 32 -10.35 -11.56 -21.08
C LEU A 32 -10.05 -10.21 -21.74
N GLU A 33 -8.91 -9.58 -21.42
CA GLU A 33 -8.47 -8.27 -21.92
C GLU A 33 -9.45 -7.10 -21.65
N LYS A 34 -10.42 -7.31 -20.74
CA LYS A 34 -11.39 -6.28 -20.32
C LYS A 34 -10.77 -5.26 -19.38
N LYS A 35 -9.67 -5.62 -18.71
CA LYS A 35 -8.86 -4.74 -17.88
C LYS A 35 -7.41 -4.78 -18.26
N LYS A 36 -6.73 -3.65 -18.08
CA LYS A 36 -5.30 -3.52 -18.31
C LYS A 36 -4.51 -4.27 -17.23
N LYS A 37 -3.28 -4.66 -17.57
CA LYS A 37 -2.30 -5.23 -16.62
C LYS A 37 -2.16 -4.42 -15.33
N SER A 38 -2.24 -3.09 -15.43
CA SER A 38 -2.17 -2.18 -14.26
C SER A 38 -3.26 -2.43 -13.22
N SER A 39 -4.46 -2.86 -13.63
CA SER A 39 -5.54 -3.18 -12.70
C SER A 39 -5.26 -4.46 -11.91
N LEU A 40 -4.71 -5.48 -12.57
CA LEU A 40 -4.29 -6.71 -11.91
C LEU A 40 -3.14 -6.45 -10.93
N GLU A 41 -2.14 -5.67 -11.36
CA GLU A 41 -1.03 -5.26 -10.50
C GLU A 41 -1.52 -4.50 -9.27
N LEU A 42 -2.50 -3.61 -9.41
CA LEU A 42 -3.07 -2.88 -8.28
C LEU A 42 -3.80 -3.80 -7.30
N ALA A 43 -4.60 -4.76 -7.79
CA ALA A 43 -5.29 -5.73 -6.94
C ALA A 43 -4.32 -6.67 -6.20
N LEU A 44 -3.24 -7.09 -6.87
CA LEU A 44 -2.16 -7.86 -6.24
C LEU A 44 -1.46 -7.04 -5.15
N LEU A 45 -1.19 -5.77 -5.41
CA LEU A 45 -0.59 -4.88 -4.42
C LEU A 45 -1.48 -4.68 -3.22
N GLU A 46 -2.78 -4.48 -3.41
CA GLU A 46 -3.75 -4.35 -2.31
C GLU A 46 -3.80 -5.61 -1.45
N LEU A 47 -3.72 -6.81 -2.05
CA LEU A 47 -3.69 -8.06 -1.30
C LEU A 47 -2.39 -8.23 -0.51
N ILE A 48 -1.24 -8.07 -1.18
CA ILE A 48 0.08 -8.13 -0.52
C ILE A 48 0.11 -7.15 0.65
N ASP A 49 -0.43 -5.96 0.42
CA ASP A 49 -0.52 -4.94 1.42
C ASP A 49 -1.35 -5.40 2.62
N ALA A 50 -2.55 -5.93 2.39
CA ALA A 50 -3.41 -6.39 3.48
C ALA A 50 -2.76 -7.55 4.26
N LEU A 51 -2.13 -8.49 3.56
CA LEU A 51 -1.37 -9.58 4.16
C LEU A 51 -0.19 -9.09 4.99
N ASP A 52 0.49 -8.02 4.57
CA ASP A 52 1.60 -7.42 5.31
C ASP A 52 1.16 -6.85 6.66
N VAL A 53 -0.05 -6.28 6.73
CA VAL A 53 -0.62 -5.78 8.00
C VAL A 53 -0.93 -6.94 8.94
N VAL A 54 -1.58 -7.98 8.42
CA VAL A 54 -1.93 -9.18 9.18
C VAL A 54 -0.66 -9.87 9.71
N GLU A 55 0.33 -10.08 8.85
CA GLU A 55 1.59 -10.73 9.25
C GLU A 55 2.35 -9.89 10.26
N TYR A 56 2.44 -8.58 10.02
CA TYR A 56 3.12 -7.69 10.95
C TYR A 56 2.45 -7.66 12.33
N ARG A 57 1.12 -7.72 12.41
CA ARG A 57 0.42 -7.86 13.69
C ARG A 57 0.85 -9.15 14.40
N ARG A 58 0.87 -10.25 13.65
CA ARG A 58 1.14 -11.63 14.13
C ARG A 58 2.59 -11.83 14.60
N SER A 59 3.57 -11.49 13.78
CA SER A 59 4.99 -11.84 14.00
C SER A 59 5.91 -10.66 14.24
N LYS A 60 5.42 -9.42 14.03
CA LYS A 60 6.25 -8.20 13.96
C LYS A 60 7.24 -8.18 12.79
N GLU A 61 7.11 -9.10 11.84
CA GLU A 61 7.85 -9.11 10.59
C GLU A 61 6.94 -8.79 9.42
N SER A 62 7.52 -8.32 8.30
CA SER A 62 6.74 -8.15 7.07
C SER A 62 6.37 -9.50 6.45
N PHE A 63 5.23 -9.57 5.76
CA PHE A 63 4.80 -10.77 5.03
C PHE A 63 5.89 -11.28 4.10
N LEU A 64 6.54 -10.38 3.35
CA LEU A 64 7.58 -10.74 2.40
C LEU A 64 8.87 -11.23 3.05
N GLN A 65 9.21 -10.70 4.23
CA GLN A 65 10.34 -11.21 5.02
C GLN A 65 10.06 -12.61 5.56
N SER A 66 8.81 -12.86 5.99
CA SER A 66 8.39 -14.18 6.45
C SER A 66 8.47 -15.26 5.36
N ILE A 67 8.37 -14.86 4.09
CA ILE A 67 8.50 -15.75 2.92
C ILE A 67 9.85 -15.64 2.18
N GLN A 68 10.86 -14.99 2.79
CA GLN A 68 12.22 -14.82 2.24
C GLN A 68 12.27 -14.25 0.81
N TYR A 69 11.31 -13.39 0.45
CA TYR A 69 11.20 -12.83 -0.90
C TYR A 69 11.61 -11.35 -0.90
N GLU A 70 12.65 -10.99 -1.64
CA GLU A 70 13.02 -9.58 -1.89
C GLU A 70 12.09 -8.99 -2.95
N ILE A 71 11.00 -8.33 -2.55
CA ILE A 71 10.16 -7.53 -3.46
C ILE A 71 10.28 -6.06 -3.08
N PRO A 72 10.52 -5.13 -4.03
CA PRO A 72 10.68 -3.69 -3.79
C PRO A 72 9.40 -2.94 -3.33
N TYR A 73 8.58 -3.54 -2.46
CA TYR A 73 7.42 -2.94 -1.77
C TYR A 73 7.61 -2.88 -0.24
N HIS A 74 8.85 -3.04 0.24
CA HIS A 74 9.30 -3.21 1.63
C HIS A 74 8.95 -2.09 2.65
N ARG A 75 7.99 -1.19 2.38
CA ARG A 75 7.79 0.01 3.22
C ARG A 75 6.36 0.24 3.67
N LYS A 76 5.42 -0.69 3.48
CA LYS A 76 4.01 -0.45 3.82
C LYS A 76 3.80 -0.09 5.28
N ARG A 77 4.36 -0.86 6.22
CA ARG A 77 4.26 -0.55 7.66
C ARG A 77 4.75 0.87 7.99
N MET A 78 5.90 1.25 7.44
CA MET A 78 6.46 2.58 7.61
C MET A 78 5.56 3.66 6.99
N VAL A 79 5.03 3.42 5.80
CA VAL A 79 4.08 4.31 5.12
C VAL A 79 2.82 4.49 5.95
N LEU A 80 2.25 3.43 6.53
CA LEU A 80 1.06 3.52 7.39
C LEU A 80 1.34 4.34 8.64
N LYS A 81 2.47 4.11 9.32
CA LYS A 81 2.88 4.91 10.47
C LYS A 81 3.09 6.37 10.12
N ILE A 82 3.67 6.68 8.97
CA ILE A 82 3.83 8.05 8.49
C ILE A 82 2.47 8.67 8.17
N VAL A 83 1.57 7.91 7.54
CA VAL A 83 0.22 8.39 7.22
C VAL A 83 -0.52 8.79 8.49
N GLU A 84 -0.48 7.96 9.52
CA GLU A 84 -1.08 8.22 10.82
C GLU A 84 -0.40 9.40 11.54
N LYS A 85 0.94 9.34 11.69
CA LYS A 85 1.73 10.34 12.44
C LYS A 85 1.61 11.75 11.86
N TYR A 86 1.51 11.87 10.53
CA TYR A 86 1.51 13.16 9.83
C TYR A 86 0.13 13.54 9.26
N GLY A 87 -0.94 12.76 9.55
CA GLY A 87 -2.30 13.07 9.12
C GLY A 87 -2.46 13.14 7.59
N LEU A 88 -1.90 12.15 6.87
CA LEU A 88 -2.09 12.04 5.44
C LEU A 88 -3.48 11.48 5.14
N THR A 89 -4.07 11.95 4.04
CA THR A 89 -5.30 11.38 3.51
C THR A 89 -5.01 10.02 2.88
N THR A 90 -6.05 9.22 2.68
CA THR A 90 -5.96 7.92 2.00
C THR A 90 -5.28 8.03 0.62
N GLN A 91 -5.62 9.06 -0.15
CA GLN A 91 -5.04 9.28 -1.48
C GLN A 91 -3.55 9.68 -1.42
N GLU A 92 -3.17 10.48 -0.43
CA GLU A 92 -1.75 10.80 -0.17
C GLU A 92 -0.97 9.55 0.26
N GLY A 93 -1.56 8.68 1.07
CA GLY A 93 -0.96 7.39 1.45
C GLY A 93 -0.69 6.49 0.24
N HIS A 94 -1.62 6.43 -0.72
CA HIS A 94 -1.41 5.69 -1.96
C HIS A 94 -0.23 6.23 -2.77
N VAL A 95 -0.15 7.55 -2.94
CA VAL A 95 0.98 8.19 -3.65
C VAL A 95 2.29 8.00 -2.89
N LEU A 96 2.29 8.18 -1.56
CA LEU A 96 3.46 7.98 -0.71
C LEU A 96 4.03 6.57 -0.82
N ARG A 97 3.17 5.54 -0.92
CA ARG A 97 3.60 4.15 -1.12
C ARG A 97 4.47 3.99 -2.36
N TYR A 98 4.13 4.63 -3.46
CA TYR A 98 4.95 4.56 -4.67
C TYR A 98 6.22 5.40 -4.56
N LEU A 99 6.13 6.59 -3.96
CA LEU A 99 7.30 7.45 -3.73
C LEU A 99 8.33 6.78 -2.81
N ALA A 100 7.88 6.09 -1.78
CA ALA A 100 8.72 5.33 -0.85
C ALA A 100 9.47 4.18 -1.52
N ASN A 101 8.99 3.71 -2.67
CA ASN A 101 9.64 2.68 -3.49
C ASN A 101 10.38 3.29 -4.70
N GLY A 102 10.68 4.60 -4.66
CA GLY A 102 11.48 5.28 -5.67
C GLY A 102 10.79 5.48 -7.03
N ARG A 103 9.46 5.31 -7.11
CA ARG A 103 8.72 5.49 -8.38
C ARG A 103 8.53 6.97 -8.71
N ASP A 104 8.54 7.28 -9.99
CA ASP A 104 8.41 8.64 -10.50
C ASP A 104 6.95 9.05 -10.76
N VAL A 105 6.74 10.35 -11.01
CA VAL A 105 5.39 10.91 -11.19
C VAL A 105 4.62 10.29 -12.38
N PRO A 106 5.22 10.12 -13.58
CA PRO A 106 4.55 9.46 -14.70
C PRO A 106 4.10 8.04 -14.37
N TYR A 107 4.97 7.25 -13.74
CA TYR A 107 4.61 5.89 -13.33
C TYR A 107 3.42 5.89 -12.37
N ILE A 108 3.45 6.75 -11.34
CA ILE A 108 2.39 6.83 -10.35
C ILE A 108 1.06 7.26 -10.99
N ALA A 109 1.11 8.21 -11.93
CA ALA A 109 -0.07 8.70 -12.64
C ALA A 109 -0.73 7.59 -13.47
N ASP A 110 0.07 6.80 -14.19
CA ASP A 110 -0.39 5.62 -14.93
C ASP A 110 -1.02 4.58 -13.99
N LYS A 111 -0.32 4.24 -12.89
CA LYS A 111 -0.80 3.23 -11.94
C LYS A 111 -2.08 3.62 -11.21
N LEU A 112 -2.20 4.88 -10.83
CA LEU A 112 -3.38 5.38 -10.12
C LEU A 112 -4.50 5.84 -11.07
N VAL A 113 -4.27 5.80 -12.39
CA VAL A 113 -5.23 6.24 -13.41
C VAL A 113 -5.68 7.69 -13.16
N VAL A 114 -4.71 8.57 -12.90
CA VAL A 114 -4.91 10.01 -12.67
C VAL A 114 -3.94 10.82 -13.50
N SER A 115 -4.16 12.14 -13.58
CA SER A 115 -3.22 13.02 -14.28
C SER A 115 -1.88 13.12 -13.53
N THR A 116 -0.79 13.37 -14.27
CA THR A 116 0.51 13.67 -13.65
C THR A 116 0.46 14.91 -12.77
N ASN A 117 -0.41 15.89 -13.07
CA ASN A 117 -0.66 17.04 -12.22
C ASN A 117 -1.30 16.66 -10.88
N THR A 118 -2.27 15.75 -10.89
CA THR A 118 -2.88 15.21 -9.67
C THR A 118 -1.82 14.58 -8.77
N VAL A 119 -0.91 13.76 -9.32
CA VAL A 119 0.20 13.18 -8.57
C VAL A 119 1.17 14.23 -8.05
N LYS A 120 1.52 15.25 -8.86
CA LYS A 120 2.38 16.36 -8.41
C LYS A 120 1.77 17.11 -7.22
N THR A 121 0.46 17.37 -7.27
CA THR A 121 -0.28 18.02 -6.18
C THR A 121 -0.24 17.17 -4.91
N HIS A 122 -0.52 15.87 -5.00
CA HIS A 122 -0.39 14.97 -3.86
C HIS A 122 1.04 14.90 -3.33
N LYS A 123 2.04 14.74 -4.20
CA LYS A 123 3.48 14.73 -3.82
C LYS A 123 3.86 16.01 -3.06
N TYR A 124 3.44 17.17 -3.56
CA TYR A 124 3.68 18.45 -2.90
C TYR A 124 3.04 18.49 -1.50
N SER A 125 1.77 18.09 -1.39
CA SER A 125 1.06 18.06 -0.10
C SER A 125 1.71 17.09 0.88
N ILE A 126 2.09 15.89 0.43
CA ILE A 126 2.84 14.90 1.21
C ILE A 126 4.13 15.53 1.73
N TYR A 127 4.97 16.07 0.84
CA TYR A 127 6.27 16.63 1.22
C TYR A 127 6.11 17.77 2.22
N ARG A 128 5.11 18.63 2.04
CA ARG A 128 4.75 19.69 2.98
C ARG A 128 4.33 19.13 4.35
N LYS A 129 3.48 18.10 4.40
CA LYS A 129 3.01 17.47 5.65
C LYS A 129 4.12 16.74 6.39
N LEU A 130 5.04 16.11 5.65
CA LEU A 130 6.19 15.40 6.20
C LEU A 130 7.32 16.36 6.63
N GLY A 131 7.26 17.63 6.22
CA GLY A 131 8.33 18.60 6.45
C GLY A 131 9.60 18.30 5.67
N ILE A 132 9.46 17.73 4.46
CA ILE A 132 10.58 17.34 3.59
C ILE A 132 10.49 18.03 2.23
N HIS A 133 11.60 18.05 1.51
CA HIS A 133 11.75 18.75 0.22
C HIS A 133 12.37 17.88 -0.88
N SER A 134 12.81 16.66 -0.57
CA SER A 134 13.44 15.77 -1.56
C SER A 134 13.10 14.30 -1.34
N SER A 135 13.25 13.51 -2.40
CA SER A 135 13.15 12.05 -2.32
C SER A 135 14.21 11.44 -1.40
N GLN A 136 15.38 12.08 -1.28
CA GLN A 136 16.43 11.65 -0.35
C GLN A 136 16.01 11.87 1.11
N GLN A 137 15.35 12.99 1.43
CA GLN A 137 14.81 13.21 2.78
C GLN A 137 13.64 12.26 3.09
N LEU A 138 12.84 11.90 2.08
CA LEU A 138 11.84 10.85 2.24
C LEU A 138 12.51 9.52 2.61
N GLU A 139 13.59 9.16 1.90
CA GLU A 139 14.36 7.95 2.14
C GLU A 139 14.96 7.89 3.54
N GLU A 140 15.54 9.00 3.99
CA GLU A 140 16.06 9.16 5.34
C GLU A 140 14.96 9.01 6.39
N LEU A 141 13.81 9.63 6.19
CA LEU A 141 12.65 9.53 7.09
C LEU A 141 12.11 8.09 7.18
N LEU A 142 12.06 7.38 6.06
CA LEU A 142 11.65 5.97 6.00
C LEU A 142 12.64 5.02 6.69
N SER A 143 13.90 5.43 6.84
CA SER A 143 14.96 4.63 7.47
C SER A 143 15.09 4.84 8.99
N ARG A 144 14.28 5.74 9.57
CA ARG A 144 14.33 6.09 10.99
C ARG A 144 13.78 4.98 11.89
N LYS A 145 14.60 4.53 12.85
CA LYS A 145 14.27 3.41 13.76
C LYS A 145 13.18 3.74 14.78
N ASP A 146 13.00 5.00 15.16
CA ASP A 146 11.92 5.45 16.05
C ASP A 146 10.53 5.39 15.38
N LEU A 147 10.50 5.19 14.07
CA LEU A 147 9.30 4.93 13.29
C LEU A 147 9.13 3.44 12.93
N VAL A 148 10.08 2.53 13.24
CA VAL A 148 9.96 1.06 13.07
C VAL A 148 9.54 0.40 14.38
#